data_AF-A0AAE3VIK5-F1
#
_entry.id   AF-A0AAE3VIK5-F1
#
_cell.length_a   1.000
_cell.length_b   1.000
_cell.length_c   1.000
_cell.angle_alpha   90.00
_cell.angle_beta   90.00
_cell.angle_gamma   90.00
#
_symmetry.space_group_name_H-M   'P 1'
#
loop_
_entity.id
_entity.type
_entity.pdbx_description
1 polymer ?
#
loop_
_entity_poly.entity_id
_entity_poly.type
_entity_poly.pdbx_seq_one_letter_code
_entity_poly.pdbx_strand_id
1 'polypeptide(L)'
;MNDDIQRAKYFLQDVGYWCKDTAVMLSRRFVKAEIETDPLLIIAIVLVVVFFLGSAFWAVSIATSRRHNPVIAFLLGLLLPWVFPVVILFALDVKGERARRREEAKKQKEREEAAARKAAEERRAAEEALAKDFHAKWTQSYFEKISRRADGSPAGPFAVDFAGQALRVEQIVEVLPTLVLVEFLNERGETQRMRIPFAKIDRWENC
;
A
#
# COMPACT_ATOMS: atom_id res chain seq x y z
N MET A 1 -47.78 6.05 -4.31
CA MET A 1 -47.36 4.75 -3.76
C MET A 1 -48.46 3.68 -3.83
N ASN A 2 -49.73 3.98 -3.52
CA ASN A 2 -50.82 3.00 -3.66
C ASN A 2 -51.22 2.76 -5.13
N ASP A 3 -51.19 3.80 -5.99
CA ASP A 3 -51.56 3.69 -7.41
C ASP A 3 -50.56 2.89 -8.26
N ASP A 4 -49.26 2.97 -7.95
CA ASP A 4 -48.22 2.20 -8.67
C ASP A 4 -48.34 0.70 -8.40
N ILE A 5 -48.69 0.33 -7.17
CA ILE A 5 -48.92 -1.06 -6.77
C ILE A 5 -50.19 -1.60 -7.44
N GLN A 6 -51.23 -0.79 -7.57
CA GLN A 6 -52.45 -1.17 -8.29
C GLN A 6 -52.19 -1.32 -9.80
N ARG A 7 -51.45 -0.39 -10.43
CA ARG A 7 -51.03 -0.52 -11.84
C ARG A 7 -50.20 -1.77 -12.09
N ALA A 8 -49.28 -2.11 -11.19
CA ALA A 8 -48.48 -3.33 -11.31
C ALA A 8 -49.34 -4.60 -11.22
N LYS A 9 -50.38 -4.62 -10.36
CA LYS A 9 -51.32 -5.74 -10.29
C LYS A 9 -52.15 -5.90 -11.56
N TYR A 10 -52.71 -4.82 -12.09
CA TYR A 10 -53.47 -4.87 -13.35
C TYR A 10 -52.58 -5.30 -14.53
N PHE A 11 -51.35 -4.78 -14.61
CA PHE A 11 -50.40 -5.20 -15.63
C PHE A 11 -50.07 -6.70 -15.55
N LEU A 12 -49.84 -7.25 -14.36
CA LEU A 12 -49.59 -8.68 -14.16
C LEU A 12 -50.82 -9.53 -14.52
N GLN A 13 -52.02 -9.05 -14.21
CA GLN A 13 -53.26 -9.72 -14.61
C GLN A 13 -53.45 -9.72 -16.14
N ASP A 14 -53.23 -8.58 -16.80
CA ASP A 14 -53.32 -8.46 -18.25
C ASP A 14 -52.31 -9.35 -18.97
N VAL A 15 -51.06 -9.42 -18.47
CA VAL A 15 -50.05 -10.35 -19.01
C VAL A 15 -50.49 -11.80 -18.82
N GLY A 16 -51.09 -12.13 -17.66
CA GLY A 16 -51.64 -13.46 -17.40
C GLY A 16 -52.76 -13.85 -18.37
N TYR A 17 -53.71 -12.96 -18.61
CA TYR A 17 -54.79 -13.17 -19.58
C TYR A 17 -54.25 -13.28 -21.01
N TRP A 18 -53.32 -12.40 -21.40
CA TRP A 18 -52.69 -12.44 -22.71
C TRP A 18 -51.93 -13.74 -22.97
N CYS A 19 -51.19 -14.25 -21.98
CA CYS A 19 -50.53 -15.56 -22.08
C CYS A 19 -51.53 -16.70 -22.24
N LYS A 20 -52.63 -16.70 -21.48
CA LYS A 20 -53.69 -17.71 -21.58
C LYS A 20 -54.34 -17.68 -22.96
N ASP A 21 -54.68 -16.51 -23.46
CA ASP A 21 -55.32 -16.35 -24.77
C ASP A 21 -54.37 -16.71 -25.92
N THR A 22 -53.09 -16.37 -25.79
CA THR A 22 -52.06 -16.76 -26.76
C THR A 22 -51.88 -18.27 -26.79
N ALA A 23 -51.85 -18.93 -25.61
CA ALA A 23 -51.76 -20.39 -25.50
C ALA A 23 -53.00 -21.09 -26.08
N VAL A 24 -54.20 -20.56 -25.85
CA VAL A 24 -55.45 -21.08 -26.42
C VAL A 24 -55.53 -20.82 -27.93
N MET A 25 -55.03 -19.68 -28.42
CA MET A 25 -54.96 -19.39 -29.84
C MET A 25 -53.99 -20.34 -30.54
N LEU A 26 -52.81 -20.55 -29.95
CA LEU A 26 -51.82 -21.52 -30.43
C LEU A 26 -52.41 -22.92 -30.44
N SER A 27 -53.03 -23.39 -29.34
CA SER A 27 -53.64 -24.72 -29.29
C SER A 27 -54.74 -24.91 -30.33
N ARG A 28 -55.60 -23.91 -30.56
CA ARG A 28 -56.61 -23.94 -31.62
C ARG A 28 -55.99 -23.94 -33.03
N ARG A 29 -54.87 -23.25 -33.24
CA ARG A 29 -54.12 -23.30 -34.49
C ARG A 29 -53.44 -24.65 -34.71
N PHE A 30 -52.90 -25.28 -33.67
CA PHE A 30 -52.36 -26.63 -33.73
C PHE A 30 -53.45 -27.68 -34.05
N VAL A 31 -54.64 -27.55 -33.44
CA VAL A 31 -55.80 -28.42 -33.71
C VAL A 31 -56.33 -28.23 -35.14
N LYS A 32 -56.38 -26.99 -35.66
CA LYS A 32 -56.81 -26.71 -37.03
C LYS A 32 -55.79 -27.09 -38.10
N ALA A 33 -54.52 -27.21 -37.73
CA ALA A 33 -53.45 -27.47 -38.67
C ALA A 33 -53.29 -28.95 -39.03
N GLU A 34 -54.08 -29.87 -38.43
CA GLU A 34 -53.92 -31.34 -38.60
C GLU A 34 -52.44 -31.74 -38.65
N ILE A 35 -51.63 -31.15 -37.76
CA ILE A 35 -50.23 -31.53 -37.64
C ILE A 35 -50.28 -32.95 -37.09
N GLU A 36 -50.11 -33.94 -37.95
CA GLU A 36 -49.68 -35.26 -37.56
C GLU A 36 -48.47 -35.04 -36.65
N THR A 37 -48.65 -35.23 -35.35
CA THR A 37 -47.62 -34.95 -34.36
C THR A 37 -46.47 -35.92 -34.62
N ASP A 38 -45.52 -35.48 -35.44
CA ASP A 38 -44.31 -36.23 -35.72
C ASP A 38 -43.51 -36.31 -34.40
N PRO A 39 -43.37 -37.50 -33.81
CA PRO A 39 -42.65 -37.65 -32.56
C PRO A 39 -41.21 -37.13 -32.65
N LEU A 40 -40.59 -37.17 -33.84
CA LEU A 40 -39.24 -36.65 -34.06
C LEU A 40 -39.17 -35.14 -33.91
N LEU A 41 -40.19 -34.42 -34.39
CA LEU A 41 -40.26 -32.97 -34.29
C LEU A 41 -40.46 -32.52 -32.82
N ILE A 42 -41.28 -33.25 -32.05
CA ILE A 42 -41.45 -32.99 -30.62
C ILE A 42 -40.12 -33.19 -29.88
N ILE A 43 -39.44 -34.32 -30.14
CA ILE A 43 -38.14 -34.63 -29.54
C ILE A 43 -37.13 -33.53 -29.89
N ALA A 44 -37.08 -33.10 -31.15
CA ALA A 44 -36.18 -32.03 -31.58
C ALA A 44 -36.45 -30.71 -30.85
N ILE A 45 -37.71 -30.30 -30.71
CA ILE A 45 -38.08 -29.09 -29.96
C ILE A 45 -37.67 -29.22 -28.49
N VAL A 46 -37.94 -30.36 -27.86
CA VAL A 46 -37.56 -30.61 -26.46
C VAL A 46 -36.04 -30.53 -26.29
N LEU A 47 -35.27 -31.12 -27.20
CA LEU A 47 -33.80 -31.06 -27.17
C LEU A 47 -33.29 -29.62 -27.32
N VAL A 48 -33.88 -28.83 -28.22
CA VAL A 48 -33.54 -27.41 -28.36
C VAL A 48 -33.86 -26.65 -27.07
N VAL A 49 -35.05 -26.85 -26.49
CA VAL A 49 -35.42 -26.19 -25.23
C VAL A 49 -34.48 -26.57 -24.09
N VAL A 50 -34.14 -27.86 -23.96
CA VAL A 50 -33.19 -28.36 -22.94
C VAL A 50 -31.79 -27.78 -23.17
N PHE A 51 -31.33 -27.69 -24.41
CA PHE A 51 -30.03 -27.11 -24.74
C PHE A 51 -29.91 -25.65 -24.28
N PHE A 52 -30.93 -24.84 -24.56
CA PHE A 52 -30.97 -23.43 -24.18
C PHE A 52 -31.15 -23.23 -22.68
N LEU A 53 -32.10 -23.94 -22.07
CA LEU A 53 -32.35 -23.86 -20.63
C LEU A 53 -31.16 -24.39 -19.82
N GLY A 54 -30.55 -25.49 -20.25
CA GLY A 54 -29.35 -26.06 -19.62
C GLY A 54 -28.22 -25.03 -19.55
N SER A 55 -27.99 -24.29 -20.64
CA SER A 55 -27.03 -23.18 -20.64
C SER A 55 -27.41 -22.07 -19.66
N ALA A 56 -28.66 -21.60 -19.68
CA ALA A 56 -29.13 -20.53 -18.80
C ALA A 56 -29.03 -20.91 -17.30
N PHE A 57 -29.44 -22.12 -16.94
CA PHE A 57 -29.33 -22.63 -15.57
C PHE A 57 -27.88 -22.84 -15.14
N TRP A 58 -27.01 -23.31 -16.04
CA TRP A 58 -25.59 -23.44 -15.74
C TRP A 58 -24.96 -22.08 -15.46
N ALA A 59 -25.28 -21.06 -16.28
CA ALA A 59 -24.81 -19.70 -16.06
C ALA A 59 -25.27 -19.11 -14.72
N VAL A 60 -26.53 -19.33 -14.34
CA VAL A 60 -27.09 -18.89 -13.05
C VAL A 60 -26.36 -19.55 -11.88
N SER A 61 -26.05 -20.84 -11.97
CA SER A 61 -25.32 -21.56 -10.92
C SER A 61 -23.95 -20.92 -10.66
N ILE A 62 -23.21 -20.61 -11.73
CA ILE A 62 -21.91 -19.93 -11.63
C ILE A 62 -22.08 -18.52 -11.06
N ALA A 63 -23.05 -17.74 -11.54
CA ALA A 63 -23.25 -16.38 -11.04
C ALA A 63 -23.64 -16.34 -9.56
N THR A 64 -24.48 -17.28 -9.11
CA THR A 64 -24.95 -17.37 -7.73
C THR A 64 -23.81 -17.74 -6.79
N SER A 65 -23.01 -18.74 -7.14
CA SER A 65 -21.82 -19.13 -6.35
C SER A 65 -20.81 -17.99 -6.23
N ARG A 66 -20.71 -17.12 -7.24
CA ARG A 66 -19.80 -15.96 -7.25
C ARG A 66 -20.44 -14.64 -6.78
N ARG A 67 -21.66 -14.71 -6.23
CA ARG A 67 -22.43 -13.57 -5.66
C ARG A 67 -22.74 -12.46 -6.67
N HIS A 68 -22.91 -12.81 -7.94
CA HIS A 68 -23.37 -11.91 -9.01
C HIS A 68 -24.88 -12.04 -9.24
N ASN A 69 -25.46 -11.13 -10.04
CA ASN A 69 -26.91 -11.10 -10.27
C ASN A 69 -27.35 -12.30 -11.14
N PRO A 70 -28.18 -13.22 -10.62
CA PRO A 70 -28.57 -14.44 -11.33
C PRO A 70 -29.45 -14.17 -12.56
N VAL A 71 -30.23 -13.08 -12.57
CA VAL A 71 -31.14 -12.76 -13.69
C VAL A 71 -30.37 -12.41 -14.96
N ILE A 72 -29.29 -11.63 -14.82
CA ILE A 72 -28.44 -11.25 -15.96
C ILE A 72 -27.73 -12.49 -16.52
N ALA A 73 -27.24 -13.36 -15.64
CA ALA A 73 -26.60 -14.60 -16.05
C ALA A 73 -27.57 -15.56 -16.77
N PHE A 74 -28.84 -15.61 -16.34
CA PHE A 74 -29.88 -16.38 -17.01
C PHE A 74 -30.12 -15.87 -18.44
N LEU A 75 -30.35 -14.56 -18.60
CA LEU A 75 -30.64 -13.95 -19.90
C LEU A 75 -29.46 -14.10 -20.87
N LEU A 76 -28.23 -13.91 -20.39
CA LEU A 76 -27.04 -14.08 -21.22
C LEU A 76 -26.75 -15.55 -21.54
N GLY A 77 -27.02 -16.47 -20.60
CA GLY A 77 -26.93 -17.91 -20.85
C GLY A 77 -27.98 -18.43 -21.83
N LEU A 78 -29.14 -17.77 -21.91
CA LEU A 78 -30.18 -18.06 -22.90
C LEU A 78 -29.84 -17.45 -24.27
N LEU A 79 -29.31 -16.22 -24.31
CA LEU A 79 -28.95 -15.51 -25.54
C LEU A 79 -27.72 -16.11 -26.23
N LEU A 80 -26.73 -16.55 -25.44
CA LEU A 80 -25.46 -17.12 -25.90
C LEU A 80 -25.28 -18.52 -25.28
N PRO A 81 -25.98 -19.54 -25.80
CA PRO A 81 -25.92 -20.89 -25.26
C PRO A 81 -24.50 -21.43 -25.24
N TRP A 82 -24.09 -22.02 -24.12
CA TRP A 82 -22.78 -22.64 -23.87
C TRP A 82 -21.56 -21.72 -23.91
N VAL A 83 -21.51 -20.74 -24.82
CA VAL A 83 -20.42 -19.76 -24.90
C VAL A 83 -20.37 -18.91 -23.64
N PHE A 84 -21.51 -18.35 -23.21
CA PHE A 84 -21.54 -17.48 -22.03
C PHE A 84 -21.20 -18.22 -20.73
N PRO A 85 -21.82 -19.38 -20.40
CA PRO A 85 -21.45 -20.17 -19.22
C PRO A 85 -19.95 -20.49 -19.13
N VAL A 86 -19.33 -20.85 -20.26
CA VAL A 86 -17.89 -21.15 -20.31
C VAL A 86 -17.05 -19.91 -20.02
N VAL A 87 -17.37 -18.77 -20.64
CA VAL A 87 -16.64 -17.52 -20.43
C VAL A 87 -16.71 -17.05 -18.97
N ILE A 88 -17.90 -17.07 -18.35
CA ILE A 88 -18.05 -16.61 -16.97
C ILE A 88 -17.35 -17.53 -15.95
N LEU A 89 -17.14 -18.81 -16.29
CA LEU A 89 -16.42 -19.74 -15.44
C LEU A 89 -14.95 -19.29 -15.24
N PHE A 90 -14.35 -18.68 -16.26
CA PHE A 90 -12.96 -18.17 -16.18
C PHE A 90 -12.89 -16.67 -15.87
N ALA A 91 -13.79 -15.87 -16.42
CA ALA A 91 -13.68 -14.40 -16.35
C ALA A 91 -14.26 -13.79 -15.06
N LEU A 92 -15.25 -14.46 -14.45
CA LEU A 92 -16.08 -13.83 -13.43
C LEU A 92 -15.51 -14.07 -12.03
N ASP A 93 -14.68 -13.19 -11.49
CA ASP A 93 -14.13 -13.38 -10.14
C ASP A 93 -15.20 -13.21 -9.03
N VAL A 94 -14.95 -13.73 -7.82
CA VAL A 94 -15.89 -13.63 -6.69
C VAL A 94 -16.13 -12.17 -6.34
N LYS A 95 -17.40 -11.73 -6.36
CA LYS A 95 -17.76 -10.33 -6.09
C LYS A 95 -17.24 -9.91 -4.71
N GLY A 96 -16.34 -8.94 -4.69
CA GLY A 96 -15.76 -8.37 -3.47
C GLY A 96 -14.34 -8.82 -3.14
N GLU A 97 -13.81 -9.87 -3.78
CA GLU A 97 -12.43 -10.31 -3.53
C GLU A 97 -11.41 -9.26 -3.99
N ARG A 98 -11.59 -8.71 -5.20
CA ARG A 98 -10.77 -7.57 -5.68
C ARG A 98 -10.86 -6.34 -4.77
N ALA A 99 -12.02 -6.08 -4.17
CA ALA A 99 -12.19 -4.95 -3.26
C ALA A 99 -11.44 -5.19 -1.94
N ARG A 100 -11.57 -6.40 -1.37
CA ARG A 100 -10.81 -6.81 -0.18
C ARG A 100 -9.31 -6.80 -0.41
N ARG A 101 -8.82 -7.37 -1.51
CA ARG A 101 -7.38 -7.35 -1.86
C ARG A 101 -6.85 -5.92 -2.01
N ARG A 102 -7.64 -5.00 -2.58
CA ARG A 102 -7.27 -3.58 -2.66
C ARG A 102 -7.21 -2.91 -1.30
N GLU A 103 -8.14 -3.21 -0.41
CA GLU A 103 -8.17 -2.67 0.95
C GLU A 103 -7.02 -3.22 1.80
N GLU A 104 -6.74 -4.53 1.70
CA GLU A 104 -5.60 -5.19 2.35
C GLU A 104 -4.27 -4.62 1.84
N ALA A 105 -4.11 -4.43 0.52
CA ALA A 105 -2.93 -3.79 -0.05
C ALA A 105 -2.76 -2.33 0.40
N LYS A 106 -3.87 -1.58 0.55
CA LYS A 106 -3.81 -0.20 1.07
C LYS A 106 -3.39 -0.16 2.53
N LYS A 107 -3.99 -1.01 3.38
CA LYS A 107 -3.60 -1.15 4.80
C LYS A 107 -2.15 -1.58 4.95
N GLN A 108 -1.65 -2.44 4.08
CA GLN A 108 -0.26 -2.86 4.10
C GLN A 108 0.70 -1.72 3.73
N LYS A 109 0.39 -0.95 2.68
CA LYS A 109 1.15 0.26 2.33
C LYS A 109 1.15 1.30 3.46
N GLU A 110 0.00 1.54 4.09
CA GLU A 110 -0.10 2.46 5.23
C GLU A 110 0.75 1.98 6.43
N ARG A 111 0.81 0.67 6.69
CA ARG A 111 1.68 0.09 7.74
C ARG A 111 3.15 0.21 7.40
N GLU A 112 3.53 -0.05 6.15
CA GLU A 112 4.91 0.09 5.67
C GLU A 112 5.38 1.54 5.73
N GLU A 113 4.54 2.50 5.30
CA GLU A 113 4.83 3.92 5.42
C GLU A 113 4.93 4.38 6.88
N ALA A 114 4.04 3.92 7.75
CA ALA A 114 4.10 4.22 9.18
C ALA A 114 5.36 3.64 9.84
N ALA A 115 5.76 2.41 9.49
CA ALA A 115 6.99 1.80 9.96
C ALA A 115 8.22 2.55 9.44
N ALA A 116 8.23 2.95 8.18
CA ALA A 116 9.32 3.75 7.59
C ALA A 116 9.45 5.12 8.28
N ARG A 117 8.34 5.78 8.60
CA ARG A 117 8.35 7.05 9.35
C ARG A 117 8.93 6.88 10.74
N LYS A 118 8.50 5.85 11.49
CA LYS A 118 9.05 5.55 12.83
C LYS A 118 10.54 5.26 12.77
N ALA A 119 10.98 4.43 11.83
CA ALA A 119 12.39 4.11 11.66
C ALA A 119 13.23 5.35 11.30
N ALA A 120 12.69 6.30 10.52
CA ALA A 120 13.36 7.55 10.21
C ALA A 120 13.46 8.49 11.43
N GLU A 121 12.42 8.54 12.26
CA GLU A 121 12.40 9.33 13.50
C GLU A 121 13.39 8.77 14.52
N GLU A 122 13.42 7.45 14.72
CA GLU A 122 14.38 6.77 15.60
C GLU A 122 15.83 7.02 15.16
N ARG A 123 16.12 7.00 13.86
CA ARG A 123 17.46 7.33 13.33
C ARG A 123 17.86 8.77 13.65
N ARG A 124 16.95 9.73 13.48
CA ARG A 124 17.22 11.14 13.82
C ARG A 124 17.44 11.32 15.32
N ALA A 125 16.62 10.67 16.15
CA ALA A 125 16.77 10.72 17.60
C ALA A 125 18.11 10.10 18.04
N ALA A 126 18.55 9.01 17.41
CA ALA A 126 19.85 8.40 17.67
C ALA A 126 21.02 9.31 17.25
N GLU A 127 20.91 9.98 16.10
CA GLU A 127 21.91 10.95 15.62
C GLU A 127 22.00 12.18 16.55
N GLU A 128 20.86 12.70 17.00
CA GLU A 128 20.81 13.79 17.98
C GLU A 128 21.35 13.39 19.36
N ALA A 129 21.05 12.16 19.82
CA ALA A 129 21.59 11.64 21.07
C ALA A 129 23.11 11.50 21.01
N LEU A 130 23.63 10.94 19.91
CA LEU A 130 25.07 10.84 19.67
C LEU A 130 25.73 12.22 19.65
N ALA A 131 25.15 13.19 18.94
CA ALA A 131 25.65 14.55 18.90
C ALA A 131 25.70 15.21 20.30
N LYS A 132 24.67 14.98 21.13
CA LYS A 132 24.63 15.49 22.52
C LYS A 132 25.71 14.85 23.40
N ASP A 133 25.92 13.54 23.29
CA ASP A 133 26.96 12.83 24.05
C ASP A 133 28.38 13.31 23.68
N PHE A 134 28.64 13.58 22.39
CA PHE A 134 29.91 14.17 21.95
C PHE A 134 30.10 15.60 22.48
N HIS A 135 29.06 16.43 22.44
CA HIS A 135 29.12 17.81 22.96
C HIS A 135 29.28 17.88 24.49
N ALA A 136 28.82 16.87 25.23
CA ALA A 136 28.95 16.84 26.69
C ALA A 136 30.40 16.59 27.16
N LYS A 137 31.26 15.98 26.33
CA LYS A 137 32.64 15.62 26.71
C LYS A 137 33.61 16.80 26.61
N TRP A 138 33.45 17.67 25.61
CA TRP A 138 34.39 18.75 25.31
C TRP A 138 33.67 20.11 25.29
N THR A 139 33.67 20.78 26.43
CA THR A 139 32.99 22.07 26.64
C THR A 139 33.99 23.22 26.64
N GLN A 140 33.56 24.43 26.25
CA GLN A 140 34.36 25.66 26.36
C GLN A 140 35.01 25.82 27.76
N SER A 141 34.24 25.57 28.82
CA SER A 141 34.71 25.66 30.20
C SER A 141 35.80 24.66 30.57
N TYR A 142 35.90 23.53 29.86
CA TYR A 142 36.98 22.57 30.03
C TYR A 142 38.28 23.15 29.49
N PHE A 143 38.27 23.65 28.25
CA PHE A 143 39.43 24.24 27.58
C PHE A 143 39.90 25.53 28.24
N GLU A 144 38.98 26.36 28.75
CA GLU A 144 39.36 27.57 29.51
C GLU A 144 40.16 27.22 30.77
N LYS A 145 39.76 26.17 31.50
CA LYS A 145 40.47 25.71 32.71
C LYS A 145 41.85 25.17 32.40
N ILE A 146 42.01 24.42 31.30
CA ILE A 146 43.29 23.82 30.94
C ILE A 146 44.17 24.74 30.09
N SER A 147 43.71 25.93 29.69
CA SER A 147 44.47 26.87 28.85
C SER A 147 45.65 27.53 29.57
N ARG A 148 45.58 27.65 30.91
CA ARG A 148 46.61 28.31 31.73
C ARG A 148 47.03 27.43 32.90
N ARG A 149 48.33 27.48 33.22
CA ARG A 149 48.88 26.87 34.44
C ARG A 149 48.59 27.74 35.66
N ALA A 150 48.83 27.19 36.85
CA ALA A 150 48.61 27.86 38.13
C ALA A 150 49.44 29.15 38.32
N ASP A 151 50.49 29.32 37.52
CA ASP A 151 51.38 30.50 37.47
C ASP A 151 50.95 31.55 36.43
N GLY A 152 49.86 31.30 35.68
CA GLY A 152 49.35 32.19 34.64
C GLY A 152 50.01 32.04 33.27
N SER A 153 51.01 31.15 33.13
CA SER A 153 51.65 30.83 31.85
C SER A 153 50.78 29.94 30.94
N PRO A 154 50.96 29.98 29.61
CA PRO A 154 50.24 29.10 28.69
C PRO A 154 50.47 27.63 29.03
N ALA A 155 49.39 26.85 29.09
CA ALA A 155 49.50 25.42 29.33
C ALA A 155 49.78 24.65 28.04
N GLY A 156 50.59 23.60 28.17
CA GLY A 156 51.03 22.71 27.10
C GLY A 156 52.38 22.07 27.44
N PRO A 157 52.91 21.19 26.58
CA PRO A 157 52.30 20.68 25.34
C PRO A 157 51.23 19.60 25.59
N PHE A 158 50.32 19.42 24.63
CA PHE A 158 49.23 18.43 24.65
C PHE A 158 49.31 17.47 23.46
N ALA A 159 48.87 16.23 23.67
CA ALA A 159 48.66 15.23 22.61
C ALA A 159 47.17 15.17 22.26
N VAL A 160 46.83 15.42 20.99
CA VAL A 160 45.45 15.54 20.53
C VAL A 160 45.22 14.61 19.34
N ASP A 161 44.21 13.76 19.44
CA ASP A 161 43.71 13.00 18.29
C ASP A 161 42.48 13.72 17.73
N PHE A 162 42.58 14.17 16.48
CA PHE A 162 41.54 14.90 15.78
C PHE A 162 41.32 14.30 14.40
N ALA A 163 40.08 13.88 14.11
CA ALA A 163 39.70 13.30 12.81
C ALA A 163 40.63 12.15 12.36
N GLY A 164 41.11 11.35 13.32
CA GLY A 164 42.05 10.25 13.08
C GLY A 164 43.52 10.64 12.86
N GLN A 165 43.90 11.90 13.07
CA GLN A 165 45.29 12.38 13.03
C GLN A 165 45.77 12.76 14.43
N ALA A 166 46.95 12.27 14.82
CA ALA A 166 47.61 12.63 16.07
C ALA A 166 48.45 13.90 15.87
N LEU A 167 48.14 14.95 16.64
CA LEU A 167 48.83 16.24 16.60
C LEU A 167 49.40 16.58 17.98
N ARG A 168 50.62 17.11 18.00
CA ARG A 168 51.22 17.70 19.20
C ARG A 168 50.92 19.20 19.22
N VAL A 169 50.11 19.62 20.16
CA VAL A 169 49.73 21.02 20.37
C VAL A 169 50.67 21.64 21.40
N GLU A 170 51.33 22.74 21.05
CA GLU A 170 52.26 23.43 21.95
C GLU A 170 51.52 24.29 22.98
N GLN A 171 50.47 25.01 22.55
CA GLN A 171 49.65 25.80 23.44
C GLN A 171 48.23 26.07 22.90
N ILE A 172 47.31 26.34 23.81
CA ILE A 172 45.97 26.85 23.50
C ILE A 172 46.02 28.38 23.48
N VAL A 173 45.69 28.99 22.34
CA VAL A 173 45.73 30.46 22.17
C VAL A 173 44.41 31.10 22.56
N GLU A 174 43.30 30.54 22.08
CA GLU A 174 41.97 31.10 22.29
C GLU A 174 40.93 29.99 22.34
N VAL A 175 39.94 30.11 23.22
CA VAL A 175 38.81 29.19 23.32
C VAL A 175 37.56 29.91 22.84
N LEU A 176 36.94 29.39 21.79
CA LEU A 176 35.66 29.89 21.26
C LEU A 176 34.53 28.93 21.66
N PRO A 177 33.24 29.35 21.55
CA PRO A 177 32.11 28.56 22.04
C PRO A 177 31.97 27.16 21.39
N THR A 178 32.45 26.98 20.17
CA THR A 178 32.29 25.73 19.40
C THR A 178 33.62 25.11 18.95
N LEU A 179 34.75 25.80 19.15
CA LEU A 179 36.06 25.39 18.68
C LEU A 179 37.19 26.00 19.51
N VAL A 180 38.37 25.40 19.48
CA VAL A 180 39.59 25.93 20.14
C VAL A 180 40.65 26.29 19.08
N LEU A 181 41.30 27.44 19.27
CA LEU A 181 42.45 27.87 18.48
C LEU A 181 43.72 27.42 19.18
N VAL A 182 44.52 26.61 18.50
CA VAL A 182 45.74 26.02 19.05
C VAL A 182 46.94 26.39 18.19
N GLU A 183 48.12 26.48 18.83
CA GLU A 183 49.40 26.58 18.15
C GLU A 183 50.11 25.23 18.16
N PHE A 184 50.63 24.83 17.01
CA PHE A 184 51.40 23.61 16.83
C PHE A 184 52.64 23.91 15.99
N LEU A 185 53.67 23.07 16.13
CA LEU A 185 54.88 23.16 15.32
C LEU A 185 54.66 22.40 14.00
N ASN A 186 54.93 23.04 12.87
CA ASN A 186 54.91 22.39 11.57
C ASN A 186 56.24 21.64 11.32
N GLU A 187 56.33 20.78 10.29
CA GLU A 187 57.54 19.98 9.98
C GLU A 187 58.81 20.82 9.76
N ARG A 188 58.64 22.12 9.47
CA ARG A 188 59.72 23.10 9.27
C ARG A 188 60.17 23.81 10.55
N GLY A 189 59.59 23.49 11.70
CA GLY A 189 59.90 24.14 12.98
C GLY A 189 59.18 25.48 13.20
N GLU A 190 58.27 25.86 12.30
CA GLU A 190 57.51 27.11 12.39
C GLU A 190 56.21 26.91 13.17
N THR A 191 55.85 27.85 14.04
CA THR A 191 54.58 27.86 14.77
C THR A 191 53.44 28.27 13.86
N GLN A 192 52.43 27.41 13.72
CA GLN A 192 51.20 27.69 12.98
C GLN A 192 49.97 27.56 13.87
N ARG A 193 48.93 28.32 13.52
CA ARG A 193 47.65 28.34 14.24
C ARG A 193 46.62 27.48 13.51
N MET A 194 45.93 26.61 14.24
CA MET A 194 44.84 25.79 13.71
C MET A 194 43.59 25.92 14.57
N ARG A 195 42.43 25.88 13.92
CA ARG A 195 41.11 25.83 14.58
C ARG A 195 40.62 24.39 14.64
N ILE A 196 40.36 23.90 15.85
CA ILE A 196 39.89 22.54 16.12
C ILE A 196 38.46 22.61 16.67
N PRO A 197 37.43 22.21 15.89
CA PRO A 197 36.06 22.07 16.40
C PRO A 197 35.93 20.99 17.47
N PHE A 198 35.19 21.25 18.55
CA PHE A 198 34.99 20.28 19.64
C PHE A 198 34.37 18.96 19.17
N ALA A 199 33.48 19.02 18.18
CA ALA A 199 32.79 17.87 17.62
C ALA A 199 33.71 16.85 16.91
N LYS A 200 34.97 17.23 16.64
CA LYS A 200 35.94 16.40 15.90
C LYS A 200 37.15 15.97 16.75
N ILE A 201 37.13 16.28 18.06
CA ILE A 201 38.19 15.87 18.99
C ILE A 201 37.88 14.48 19.52
N ASP A 202 38.72 13.51 19.17
CA ASP A 202 38.60 12.14 19.62
C ASP A 202 39.24 11.97 21.02
N ARG A 203 40.42 12.58 21.21
CA ARG A 203 41.22 12.48 22.45
C ARG A 203 42.02 13.76 22.73
N TRP A 204 42.18 14.12 24.00
CA TRP A 204 43.01 15.24 24.46
C TRP A 204 43.73 14.86 25.77
N GLU A 205 45.07 14.84 25.76
CA GLU A 205 45.89 14.46 26.91
C GLU A 205 47.08 15.40 27.10
N ASN A 206 47.55 15.50 28.35
CA ASN A 206 48.79 16.20 28.65
C ASN A 206 49.99 15.33 28.25
N CYS A 207 50.99 15.93 27.60
CA CYS A 207 52.28 15.27 27.36
C CYS A 207 53.15 15.22 28.62
#